data_AF-A0A8J8GRM2-F1
#
_entry.id   AF-A0A8J8GRM2-F1
#
_cell.length_a   1.000
_cell.length_b   1.000
_cell.length_c   1.000
_cell.angle_alpha   90.00
_cell.angle_beta   90.00
_cell.angle_gamma   90.00
#
_symmetry.space_group_name_H-M   'P 1'
#
loop_
_entity.id
_entity.type
_entity.pdbx_description
1 polymer ?
#
loop_
_entity_poly.entity_id
_entity_poly.type
_entity_poly.pdbx_seq_one_letter_code
_entity_poly.pdbx_strand_id
1 'polypeptide(L)'
;MSPVTTAPAQLTVADAQLRHQYLAEVLDLLYPAPCSLTGEGSDRVAEYLVVPHARRPKLLIPMGSRRVAAAAVRRFAEPQTRLAKLKRDAVVAALRTGAWPALLRDRVRINAPSPGADSIDSYLEQHLQAPLSISIHIGPARANRKPVLQLLTPTGRTFGFAKLGTGALTRRLVRAETAALTALSHIDLKEVAVPRVLHTGQWHGHQVLVQSALPIWRDRVPLGPERLTTAMLEVARAVGTTRGWLATSPYWADLRNRLVQVADHADGAPLLDAARTLI
;
A
#
# COMPACT_ATOMS: atom_id res chain seq x y z
N MET A 1 -18.58 12.13 -5.45
CA MET A 1 -19.07 10.91 -6.16
C MET A 1 -17.87 10.10 -6.59
N SER A 2 -17.80 8.80 -6.27
CA SER A 2 -16.62 7.98 -6.57
C SER A 2 -16.62 7.58 -8.05
N PRO A 3 -15.51 7.74 -8.78
CA PRO A 3 -15.39 7.47 -10.23
C PRO A 3 -15.48 5.97 -10.62
N VAL A 4 -15.88 5.11 -9.68
CA VAL A 4 -15.91 3.65 -9.85
C VAL A 4 -17.31 3.15 -10.23
N THR A 5 -18.36 3.97 -10.14
CA THR A 5 -19.74 3.53 -10.34
C THR A 5 -20.16 3.42 -11.83
N THR A 6 -19.31 3.84 -12.77
CA THR A 6 -19.63 3.90 -14.22
C THR A 6 -18.83 2.93 -15.10
N ALA A 7 -18.04 2.00 -14.52
CA ALA A 7 -17.28 1.05 -15.33
C ALA A 7 -18.18 -0.08 -15.89
N PRO A 8 -18.16 -0.36 -17.21
CA PRO A 8 -18.82 -1.51 -17.84
C PRO A 8 -18.57 -2.84 -17.10
N ALA A 9 -19.56 -3.72 -17.06
CA ALA A 9 -19.47 -5.01 -16.36
C ALA A 9 -18.25 -5.86 -16.80
N GLN A 10 -17.83 -5.77 -18.06
CA GLN A 10 -16.63 -6.43 -18.59
C GLN A 10 -15.32 -5.95 -17.93
N LEU A 11 -15.20 -4.65 -17.64
CA LEU A 11 -14.07 -4.10 -16.88
C LEU A 11 -14.07 -4.60 -15.43
N THR A 12 -15.24 -4.85 -14.85
CA THR A 12 -15.34 -5.36 -13.47
C THR A 12 -14.95 -6.84 -13.31
N VAL A 13 -15.14 -7.66 -14.35
CA VAL A 13 -14.73 -9.08 -14.38
C VAL A 13 -13.23 -9.19 -14.68
N ALA A 14 -12.73 -8.42 -15.65
CA ALA A 14 -11.29 -8.29 -15.89
C ALA A 14 -10.56 -7.81 -14.62
N ASP A 15 -11.11 -6.80 -13.93
CA ASP A 15 -10.61 -6.33 -12.64
C ASP A 15 -10.59 -7.41 -11.55
N ALA A 16 -11.57 -8.31 -11.53
CA ALA A 16 -11.64 -9.38 -10.53
C ALA A 16 -10.57 -10.46 -10.79
N GLN A 17 -10.42 -10.88 -12.05
CA GLN A 17 -9.38 -11.85 -12.45
C GLN A 17 -7.97 -11.28 -12.22
N LEU A 18 -7.74 -10.02 -12.61
CA LEU A 18 -6.48 -9.31 -12.37
C LEU A 18 -6.15 -9.16 -10.88
N ARG A 19 -7.16 -9.12 -10.00
CA ARG A 19 -6.95 -9.10 -8.55
C ARG A 19 -6.59 -10.47 -7.99
N HIS A 20 -7.17 -11.54 -8.53
CA HIS A 20 -6.83 -12.89 -8.12
C HIS A 20 -5.40 -13.25 -8.54
N GLN A 21 -5.03 -12.97 -9.80
CA GLN A 21 -3.65 -13.11 -10.28
C GLN A 21 -2.67 -12.30 -9.43
N TYR A 22 -2.99 -11.02 -9.18
CA TYR A 22 -2.14 -10.18 -8.35
C TYR A 22 -2.05 -10.66 -6.89
N LEU A 23 -3.11 -11.26 -6.35
CA LEU A 23 -3.04 -11.87 -5.02
C LEU A 23 -2.00 -12.99 -4.99
N ALA A 24 -2.00 -13.89 -5.97
CA ALA A 24 -1.02 -14.95 -6.09
C ALA A 24 0.40 -14.37 -6.24
N GLU A 25 0.61 -13.43 -7.16
CA GLU A 25 1.90 -12.75 -7.36
C GLU A 25 2.42 -12.09 -6.07
N VAL A 26 1.53 -11.44 -5.30
CA VAL A 26 1.91 -10.82 -4.02
C VAL A 26 2.27 -11.88 -2.99
N LEU A 27 1.53 -12.98 -2.92
CA LEU A 27 1.82 -14.04 -1.96
C LEU A 27 3.15 -14.74 -2.28
N ASP A 28 3.40 -15.09 -3.55
CA ASP A 28 4.66 -15.70 -3.98
C ASP A 28 5.85 -14.77 -3.71
N LEU A 29 5.65 -13.45 -3.82
CA LEU A 29 6.67 -12.47 -3.52
C LEU A 29 6.96 -12.35 -2.02
N LEU A 30 5.93 -12.40 -1.19
CA LEU A 30 6.04 -12.24 0.27
C LEU A 30 6.45 -13.53 0.98
N TYR A 31 6.18 -14.66 0.35
CA TYR A 31 6.43 -16.02 0.85
C TYR A 31 7.10 -16.85 -0.24
N PRO A 32 8.34 -16.51 -0.66
CA PRO A 32 9.06 -17.28 -1.65
C PRO A 32 9.39 -18.68 -1.12
N ALA A 33 9.82 -19.57 -2.01
CA ALA A 33 10.34 -20.89 -1.62
C ALA A 33 11.39 -20.73 -0.49
N PRO A 34 11.32 -21.54 0.58
CA PRO A 34 10.60 -22.81 0.66
C PRO A 34 9.16 -22.72 1.20
N CYS A 35 8.57 -21.52 1.32
CA CYS A 35 7.17 -21.41 1.72
C CYS A 35 6.23 -21.97 0.63
N SER A 36 5.12 -22.58 1.05
CA SER A 36 4.11 -23.14 0.16
C SER A 36 2.69 -22.75 0.57
N LEU A 37 1.87 -22.46 -0.44
CA LEU A 37 0.44 -22.16 -0.33
C LEU A 37 -0.43 -23.43 -0.42
N THR A 38 0.13 -24.55 -0.88
CA THR A 38 -0.62 -25.80 -1.17
C THR A 38 -0.82 -26.68 0.06
N GLY A 39 -0.25 -26.29 1.21
CA GLY A 39 -0.35 -27.05 2.46
C GLY A 39 0.82 -27.99 2.71
N GLU A 40 1.74 -28.12 1.77
CA GLU A 40 2.99 -28.88 1.94
C GLU A 40 3.92 -28.15 2.92
N GLY A 41 4.30 -28.82 4.01
CA GLY A 41 5.11 -28.25 5.10
C GLY A 41 4.46 -28.47 6.46
N SER A 42 5.28 -28.80 7.47
CA SER A 42 4.80 -29.12 8.82
C SER A 42 4.55 -27.90 9.68
N ASP A 43 5.18 -26.76 9.37
CA ASP A 43 5.08 -25.54 10.18
C ASP A 43 4.30 -24.44 9.47
N ARG A 44 3.45 -23.72 10.21
CA ARG A 44 2.55 -22.70 9.65
C ARG A 44 3.17 -21.32 9.87
N VAL A 45 3.58 -20.69 8.77
CA VAL A 45 4.15 -19.34 8.76
C VAL A 45 3.06 -18.28 8.94
N ALA A 46 1.98 -18.38 8.16
CA ALA A 46 0.90 -17.41 8.20
C ALA A 46 -0.44 -18.03 7.77
N GLU A 47 -1.53 -17.48 8.28
CA GLU A 47 -2.88 -17.79 7.81
C GLU A 47 -3.65 -16.48 7.65
N TYR A 48 -4.36 -16.36 6.53
CA TYR A 48 -5.10 -15.17 6.16
C TYR A 48 -6.56 -15.49 5.85
N LEU A 49 -7.44 -14.60 6.30
CA LEU A 49 -8.80 -14.50 5.80
C LEU A 49 -8.85 -13.56 4.60
N VAL A 50 -9.41 -14.01 3.49
CA VAL A 50 -9.55 -13.20 2.28
C VAL A 50 -10.84 -12.41 2.32
N VAL A 51 -10.75 -11.08 2.28
CA VAL A 51 -11.93 -10.20 2.36
C VAL A 51 -12.12 -9.40 1.06
N PRO A 52 -13.36 -9.31 0.54
CA PRO A 52 -14.56 -10.03 1.00
C PRO A 52 -14.55 -11.55 0.72
N HIS A 53 -13.87 -11.98 -0.34
CA HIS A 53 -13.75 -13.39 -0.77
C HIS A 53 -12.66 -13.52 -1.86
N ALA A 54 -12.21 -14.73 -2.16
CA ALA A 54 -11.09 -15.05 -3.07
C ALA A 54 -11.29 -14.59 -4.52
N ARG A 55 -12.55 -14.46 -4.98
CA ARG A 55 -12.87 -13.94 -6.32
C ARG A 55 -12.70 -12.42 -6.45
N ARG A 56 -12.63 -11.68 -5.35
CA ARG A 56 -12.50 -10.22 -5.37
C ARG A 56 -11.66 -9.75 -4.18
N PRO A 57 -10.42 -10.23 -4.03
CA PRO A 57 -9.62 -9.94 -2.86
C PRO A 57 -9.33 -8.45 -2.79
N LYS A 58 -9.47 -7.88 -1.59
CA LYS A 58 -9.12 -6.47 -1.30
C LYS A 58 -8.21 -6.36 -0.09
N LEU A 59 -8.36 -7.28 0.86
CA LEU A 59 -7.62 -7.33 2.11
C LEU A 59 -7.40 -8.78 2.51
N LEU A 60 -6.17 -9.09 2.94
CA LEU A 60 -5.87 -10.30 3.70
C LEU A 60 -5.73 -9.94 5.17
N ILE A 61 -6.53 -10.57 6.01
CA ILE A 61 -6.56 -10.34 7.45
C ILE A 61 -5.79 -11.46 8.13
N PRO A 62 -4.75 -11.18 8.93
CA PRO A 62 -4.01 -12.21 9.65
C PRO A 62 -4.90 -12.93 10.64
N MET A 63 -4.79 -14.25 10.63
CA MET A 63 -5.49 -15.15 11.53
C MET A 63 -4.60 -15.50 12.71
N GLY A 64 -5.13 -15.31 13.93
CA GLY A 64 -4.44 -15.67 15.17
C GLY A 64 -5.06 -14.99 16.38
N SER A 65 -5.30 -13.68 16.30
CA SER A 65 -5.96 -12.90 17.35
C SER A 65 -7.17 -12.13 16.81
N ARG A 66 -8.33 -12.26 17.48
CA ARG A 66 -9.54 -11.50 17.14
C ARG A 66 -9.31 -9.98 17.19
N ARG A 67 -8.43 -9.52 18.10
CA ARG A 67 -8.07 -8.11 18.25
C ARG A 67 -7.27 -7.62 17.04
N VAL A 68 -6.30 -8.41 16.60
CA VAL A 68 -5.47 -8.12 15.42
C VAL A 68 -6.34 -8.14 14.15
N ALA A 69 -7.20 -9.15 14.00
CA ALA A 69 -8.11 -9.26 12.86
C ALA A 69 -9.07 -8.06 12.77
N ALA A 70 -9.69 -7.67 13.90
CA ALA A 70 -10.53 -6.48 13.96
C ALA A 70 -9.75 -5.19 13.67
N ALA A 71 -8.49 -5.09 14.13
CA ALA A 71 -7.64 -3.93 13.88
C ALA A 71 -7.25 -3.81 12.40
N ALA A 72 -6.96 -4.93 11.74
CA ALA A 72 -6.67 -4.99 10.31
C ALA A 72 -7.81 -4.35 9.51
N VAL A 73 -9.06 -4.71 9.79
CA VAL A 73 -10.23 -4.13 9.09
C VAL A 73 -10.52 -2.70 9.51
N ARG A 74 -10.47 -2.40 10.81
CA ARG A 74 -10.78 -1.03 11.29
C ARG A 74 -9.89 0.01 10.64
N ARG A 75 -8.63 -0.35 10.41
CA ARG A 75 -7.58 0.53 9.92
C ARG A 75 -7.18 0.21 8.48
N PHE A 76 -7.98 -0.61 7.80
CA PHE A 76 -7.96 -0.80 6.35
C PHE A 76 -8.80 0.27 5.71
N ALA A 77 -8.14 1.22 5.03
CA ALA A 77 -8.70 2.28 4.18
C ALA A 77 -9.97 2.99 4.71
N GLU A 78 -9.85 4.28 4.97
CA GLU A 78 -10.95 5.04 5.55
C GLU A 78 -12.20 5.07 4.63
N PRO A 79 -13.38 4.68 5.13
CA PRO A 79 -14.60 4.65 4.33
C PRO A 79 -15.00 6.05 3.88
N GLN A 80 -15.03 6.30 2.56
CA GLN A 80 -15.43 7.61 2.02
C GLN A 80 -16.94 7.90 2.14
N THR A 81 -17.75 6.93 2.58
CA THR A 81 -19.21 7.08 2.71
C THR A 81 -19.72 6.47 4.03
N ARG A 82 -20.84 6.99 4.55
CA ARG A 82 -21.51 6.46 5.76
C ARG A 82 -21.87 4.98 5.62
N LEU A 83 -22.33 4.55 4.44
CA LEU A 83 -22.64 3.15 4.16
C LEU A 83 -21.39 2.26 4.19
N ALA A 84 -20.26 2.73 3.64
CA ALA A 84 -19.00 2.00 3.72
C ALA A 84 -18.49 1.92 5.17
N LYS A 85 -18.75 2.95 5.99
CA LYS A 85 -18.46 2.94 7.44
C LYS A 85 -19.26 1.85 8.15
N LEU A 86 -20.58 1.79 7.92
CA LEU A 86 -21.44 0.76 8.52
C LEU A 86 -21.03 -0.66 8.09
N LYS A 87 -20.74 -0.88 6.81
CA LYS A 87 -20.25 -2.19 6.31
C LYS A 87 -18.95 -2.60 7.00
N ARG A 88 -17.99 -1.67 7.13
CA ARG A 88 -16.75 -1.91 7.87
C ARG A 88 -17.03 -2.24 9.33
N ASP A 89 -17.89 -1.47 9.99
CA ASP A 89 -18.24 -1.69 11.40
C ASP A 89 -18.94 -3.04 11.63
N ALA A 90 -19.79 -3.48 10.71
CA ALA A 90 -20.41 -4.80 10.74
C ALA A 90 -19.37 -5.93 10.60
N VAL A 91 -18.43 -5.83 9.65
CA VAL A 91 -17.33 -6.80 9.50
C VAL A 91 -16.47 -6.84 10.77
N VAL A 92 -16.15 -5.67 11.32
CA VAL A 92 -15.39 -5.54 12.55
C VAL A 92 -16.13 -6.17 13.74
N ALA A 93 -17.44 -5.98 13.84
CA ALA A 93 -18.27 -6.59 14.87
C ALA A 93 -18.25 -8.12 14.74
N ALA A 94 -18.45 -8.66 13.53
CA ALA A 94 -18.39 -10.10 13.25
C ALA A 94 -17.02 -10.73 13.60
N LEU A 95 -15.92 -10.02 13.33
CA LEU A 95 -14.58 -10.47 13.70
C LEU A 95 -14.36 -10.46 15.22
N ARG A 96 -14.90 -9.47 15.93
CA ARG A 96 -14.81 -9.39 17.40
C ARG A 96 -15.63 -10.47 18.10
N THR A 97 -16.83 -10.76 17.59
CA THR A 97 -17.71 -11.80 18.15
C THR A 97 -17.22 -13.20 17.81
N GLY A 98 -16.36 -13.36 16.80
CA GLY A 98 -15.89 -14.67 16.36
C GLY A 98 -16.89 -15.38 15.44
N ALA A 99 -17.94 -14.70 14.97
CA ALA A 99 -18.96 -15.25 14.07
C ALA A 99 -18.52 -15.31 12.59
N TRP A 100 -17.29 -14.89 12.30
CA TRP A 100 -16.72 -14.85 10.96
C TRP A 100 -16.51 -16.23 10.26
N PRO A 101 -16.35 -17.39 10.93
CA PRO A 101 -16.20 -18.68 10.24
C PRO A 101 -17.43 -19.07 9.41
N ALA A 102 -18.63 -18.61 9.80
CA ALA A 102 -19.87 -18.87 9.06
C ALA A 102 -20.04 -17.93 7.84
N LEU A 103 -19.38 -16.77 7.84
CA LEU A 103 -19.58 -15.68 6.88
C LEU A 103 -18.44 -15.53 5.86
N LEU A 104 -17.21 -15.91 6.22
CA LEU A 104 -15.99 -15.70 5.44
C LEU A 104 -15.23 -17.02 5.33
N ARG A 105 -15.41 -17.71 4.20
CA ARG A 105 -14.88 -19.07 3.97
C ARG A 105 -13.48 -19.08 3.39
N ASP A 106 -13.15 -18.08 2.59
CA ASP A 106 -11.93 -18.11 1.79
C ASP A 106 -10.70 -17.76 2.63
N ARG A 107 -9.76 -18.71 2.67
CA ARG A 107 -8.53 -18.63 3.45
C ARG A 107 -7.33 -18.92 2.60
N VAL A 108 -6.23 -18.28 2.95
CA VAL A 108 -4.90 -18.61 2.46
C VAL A 108 -4.08 -19.09 3.65
N ARG A 109 -3.44 -20.23 3.49
CA ARG A 109 -2.49 -20.78 4.48
C ARG A 109 -1.14 -20.85 3.83
N ILE A 110 -0.13 -20.41 4.56
CA ILE A 110 1.27 -20.46 4.13
C ILE A 110 2.00 -21.32 5.14
N ASN A 111 2.58 -22.40 4.64
CA ASN A 111 3.38 -23.33 5.41
C ASN A 111 4.83 -23.27 4.95
N ALA A 112 5.74 -23.69 5.82
CA ALA A 112 7.15 -23.89 5.50
C ALA A 112 7.59 -25.27 6.00
N PRO A 113 8.65 -25.85 5.41
CA PRO A 113 9.17 -27.15 5.83
C PRO A 113 9.84 -27.12 7.22
N SER A 114 10.27 -25.95 7.68
CA SER A 114 10.96 -25.78 8.97
C SER A 114 10.63 -24.41 9.59
N PRO A 115 10.65 -24.29 10.92
CA PRO A 115 10.48 -23.02 11.61
C PRO A 115 11.54 -21.99 11.20
N GLY A 116 11.14 -20.72 11.15
CA GLY A 116 12.05 -19.61 10.83
C GLY A 116 12.45 -19.53 9.35
N ALA A 117 11.68 -20.14 8.45
CA ALA A 117 11.88 -19.98 7.01
C ALA A 117 11.85 -18.49 6.62
N ASP A 118 12.74 -18.12 5.69
CA ASP A 118 12.83 -16.76 5.18
C ASP A 118 11.51 -16.35 4.52
N SER A 119 10.95 -15.27 5.04
CA SER A 119 9.62 -14.74 4.72
C SER A 119 9.59 -13.26 5.06
N ILE A 120 8.64 -12.53 4.49
CA ILE A 120 8.51 -11.10 4.80
C ILE A 120 8.24 -10.86 6.30
N ASP A 121 7.51 -11.77 6.96
CA ASP A 121 7.26 -11.72 8.41
C ASP A 121 8.58 -11.78 9.17
N SER A 122 9.41 -12.79 8.92
CA SER A 122 10.71 -12.95 9.58
C SER A 122 11.65 -11.74 9.35
N TYR A 123 11.72 -11.24 8.10
CA TYR A 123 12.52 -10.06 7.76
C TYR A 123 12.04 -8.82 8.53
N LEU A 124 10.72 -8.55 8.55
CA LEU A 124 10.19 -7.37 9.23
C LEU A 124 10.30 -7.47 10.74
N GLU A 125 10.05 -8.64 11.34
CA GLU A 125 10.21 -8.84 12.79
C GLU A 125 11.67 -8.68 13.23
N GLN A 126 12.62 -9.23 12.46
CA GLN A 126 14.05 -9.07 12.73
C GLN A 126 14.49 -7.60 12.67
N HIS A 127 14.11 -6.88 11.62
CA HIS A 127 14.57 -5.50 11.42
C HIS A 127 13.82 -4.47 12.28
N LEU A 128 12.58 -4.74 12.66
CA LEU A 128 11.78 -3.85 13.52
C LEU A 128 11.84 -4.23 15.00
N GLN A 129 12.47 -5.37 15.32
CA GLN A 129 12.65 -5.89 16.69
C GLN A 129 11.33 -5.95 17.47
N ALA A 130 10.25 -6.33 16.80
CA ALA A 130 8.91 -6.38 17.37
C ALA A 130 8.13 -7.56 16.78
N PRO A 131 7.33 -8.28 17.60
CA PRO A 131 6.42 -9.29 17.08
C PRO A 131 5.28 -8.60 16.33
N LEU A 132 5.10 -8.89 15.04
CA LEU A 132 4.20 -8.16 14.17
C LEU A 132 3.38 -9.11 13.30
N SER A 133 2.06 -8.92 13.30
CA SER A 133 1.19 -9.55 12.32
C SER A 133 1.02 -8.65 11.11
N ILE A 134 1.09 -9.24 9.93
CA ILE A 134 0.96 -8.54 8.65
C ILE A 134 -0.47 -8.60 8.14
N SER A 135 -0.99 -7.50 7.63
CA SER A 135 -2.26 -7.43 6.88
C SER A 135 -1.96 -6.88 5.49
N ILE A 136 -2.45 -7.53 4.43
CA ILE A 136 -2.01 -7.26 3.05
C ILE A 136 -3.12 -6.57 2.27
N HIS A 137 -2.83 -5.41 1.68
CA HIS A 137 -3.78 -4.72 0.81
C HIS A 137 -3.62 -5.12 -0.66
N ILE A 138 -4.72 -5.59 -1.24
CA ILE A 138 -4.83 -5.85 -2.68
C ILE A 138 -5.54 -4.66 -3.35
N GLY A 139 -4.73 -3.75 -3.89
CA GLY A 139 -5.19 -2.57 -4.62
C GLY A 139 -5.54 -2.86 -6.09
N PRO A 140 -6.32 -1.96 -6.74
CA PRO A 140 -6.64 -2.07 -8.16
C PRO A 140 -5.38 -2.02 -9.03
N ALA A 141 -5.44 -2.64 -10.21
CA ALA A 141 -4.32 -2.69 -11.16
C ALA A 141 -3.87 -1.29 -11.57
N ARG A 142 -2.57 -1.01 -11.38
CA ARG A 142 -1.90 0.25 -11.74
C ARG A 142 -0.44 -0.05 -12.03
N ALA A 143 0.18 0.65 -12.98
CA ALA A 143 1.60 0.47 -13.32
C ALA A 143 2.54 0.74 -12.13
N ASN A 144 2.15 1.67 -11.24
CA ASN A 144 2.88 2.00 -10.01
C ASN A 144 2.37 1.24 -8.77
N ARG A 145 1.57 0.19 -8.96
CA ARG A 145 1.06 -0.63 -7.86
C ARG A 145 2.24 -1.32 -7.18
N LYS A 146 2.36 -1.08 -5.88
CA LYS A 146 3.31 -1.74 -4.99
C LYS A 146 2.55 -2.48 -3.90
N PRO A 147 3.02 -3.66 -3.44
CA PRO A 147 2.48 -4.28 -2.23
C PRO A 147 2.58 -3.31 -1.05
N VAL A 148 1.48 -3.17 -0.31
CA VAL A 148 1.40 -2.37 0.91
C VAL A 148 0.92 -3.28 2.03
N LEU A 149 1.75 -3.36 3.06
CA LEU A 149 1.54 -4.19 4.24
C LEU A 149 1.19 -3.28 5.41
N GLN A 150 0.13 -3.59 6.13
CA GLN A 150 -0.15 -3.00 7.42
C GLN A 150 0.45 -3.88 8.52
N LEU A 151 1.28 -3.29 9.37
CA LEU A 151 1.96 -3.98 10.46
C LEU A 151 1.19 -3.77 11.77
N LEU A 152 0.85 -4.85 12.45
CA LEU A 152 0.01 -4.87 13.64
C LEU A 152 0.74 -5.51 14.79
N THR A 153 0.85 -4.80 15.91
CA THR A 153 1.34 -5.37 17.18
C THR A 153 0.37 -6.44 17.71
N PRO A 154 0.80 -7.30 18.66
CA PRO A 154 -0.06 -8.35 19.23
C PRO A 154 -1.30 -7.79 19.93
N THR A 155 -1.22 -6.55 20.40
CA THR A 155 -2.34 -5.82 21.03
C THR A 155 -3.39 -5.32 20.02
N GLY A 156 -3.13 -5.46 18.71
CA GLY A 156 -3.97 -4.90 17.65
C GLY A 156 -3.75 -3.40 17.44
N ARG A 157 -2.62 -2.81 17.87
CA ARG A 157 -2.20 -1.45 17.47
C ARG A 157 -1.43 -1.48 16.16
N THR A 158 -1.63 -0.49 15.29
CA THR A 158 -0.92 -0.39 14.02
C THR A 158 0.45 0.20 14.30
N PHE A 159 1.45 -0.61 14.04
CA PHE A 159 2.85 -0.23 14.18
C PHE A 159 3.26 0.71 13.05
N GLY A 160 2.92 0.34 11.81
CA GLY A 160 3.26 1.09 10.63
C GLY A 160 2.75 0.45 9.35
N PHE A 161 3.27 0.94 8.23
CA PHE A 161 2.99 0.42 6.90
C PHE A 161 4.30 0.13 6.17
N ALA A 162 4.45 -1.08 5.64
CA ALA A 162 5.56 -1.42 4.76
C ALA A 162 5.14 -1.32 3.29
N LYS A 163 6.03 -0.79 2.45
CA LYS A 163 5.86 -0.65 1.01
C LYS A 163 7.01 -1.35 0.32
N LEU A 164 6.69 -2.22 -0.65
CA LEU A 164 7.69 -3.01 -1.36
C LEU A 164 7.82 -2.55 -2.82
N GLY A 165 9.01 -2.14 -3.21
CA GLY A 165 9.38 -1.86 -4.59
C GLY A 165 9.85 -3.14 -5.26
N THR A 166 9.01 -3.75 -6.08
CA THR A 166 9.22 -5.10 -6.60
C THR A 166 9.90 -5.09 -7.97
N GLY A 167 9.52 -4.15 -8.85
CA GLY A 167 10.10 -3.93 -10.17
C GLY A 167 10.88 -2.61 -10.27
N ALA A 168 11.54 -2.36 -11.41
CA ALA A 168 12.41 -1.19 -11.59
C ALA A 168 11.71 0.15 -11.27
N LEU A 169 10.49 0.35 -11.77
CA LEU A 169 9.71 1.55 -11.48
C LEU A 169 9.36 1.67 -9.99
N THR A 170 8.79 0.63 -9.37
CA THR A 170 8.34 0.70 -7.98
C THR A 170 9.51 0.77 -7.00
N ARG A 171 10.66 0.17 -7.30
CA ARG A 171 11.92 0.35 -6.56
C ARG A 171 12.36 1.81 -6.56
N ARG A 172 12.38 2.47 -7.72
CA ARG A 172 12.68 3.91 -7.81
C ARG A 172 11.69 4.75 -7.00
N LEU A 173 10.39 4.44 -7.11
CA LEU A 173 9.35 5.17 -6.37
C LEU A 173 9.47 4.98 -4.85
N VAL A 174 9.81 3.79 -4.37
CA VAL A 174 10.02 3.56 -2.93
C VAL A 174 11.27 4.30 -2.44
N ARG A 175 12.38 4.29 -3.19
CA ARG A 175 13.57 5.08 -2.83
C ARG A 175 13.30 6.58 -2.80
N ALA A 176 12.60 7.10 -3.80
CA ALA A 176 12.20 8.50 -3.84
C ALA A 176 11.29 8.87 -2.65
N GLU A 177 10.37 7.98 -2.28
CA GLU A 177 9.54 8.16 -1.09
C GLU A 177 10.37 8.16 0.21
N THR A 178 11.31 7.22 0.37
CA THR A 178 12.24 7.22 1.51
C THR A 178 13.03 8.53 1.59
N ALA A 179 13.62 8.97 0.49
CA ALA A 179 14.40 10.21 0.44
C ALA A 179 13.55 11.44 0.81
N ALA A 180 12.33 11.53 0.29
CA ALA A 180 11.41 12.61 0.61
C ALA A 180 11.01 12.61 2.10
N LEU A 181 10.67 11.45 2.67
CA LEU A 181 10.32 11.35 4.09
C LEU A 181 11.51 11.68 5.00
N THR A 182 12.72 11.24 4.64
CA THR A 182 13.94 11.60 5.38
C THR A 182 14.20 13.10 5.32
N ALA A 183 14.14 13.73 4.14
CA ALA A 183 14.33 15.16 3.99
C ALA A 183 13.30 15.95 4.82
N LEU A 184 12.03 15.59 4.72
CA LEU A 184 10.95 16.24 5.47
C LEU A 184 11.05 16.01 6.97
N SER A 185 11.70 14.94 7.44
CA SER A 185 11.89 14.70 8.88
C SER A 185 12.82 15.71 9.56
N HIS A 186 13.62 16.45 8.77
CA HIS A 186 14.49 17.52 9.26
C HIS A 186 13.84 18.91 9.18
N ILE A 187 12.58 18.99 8.76
CA ILE A 187 11.86 20.25 8.56
C ILE A 187 10.71 20.31 9.57
N ASP A 188 10.62 21.44 10.27
CA ASP A 188 9.57 21.68 11.26
C ASP A 188 8.28 22.18 10.58
N LEU A 189 7.47 21.22 10.12
CA LEU A 189 6.19 21.45 9.46
C LEU A 189 5.07 21.63 10.50
N LYS A 190 4.25 22.67 10.33
CA LYS A 190 3.19 23.08 11.26
C LYS A 190 1.81 22.62 10.82
N GLU A 191 1.56 22.56 9.51
CA GLU A 191 0.26 22.21 8.96
C GLU A 191 0.12 20.72 8.64
N VAL A 192 1.24 20.06 8.28
CA VAL A 192 1.25 18.66 7.88
C VAL A 192 2.00 17.76 8.85
N ALA A 193 1.44 16.57 9.10
CA ALA A 193 2.12 15.51 9.82
C ALA A 193 2.81 14.55 8.84
N VAL A 194 4.13 14.41 8.98
CA VAL A 194 4.94 13.49 8.16
C VAL A 194 5.13 12.17 8.89
N PRO A 195 4.89 11.01 8.23
CA PRO A 195 5.18 9.73 8.85
C PRO A 195 6.69 9.54 8.97
N ARG A 196 7.15 9.03 10.11
CA ARG A 196 8.56 8.71 10.33
C ARG A 196 8.95 7.47 9.54
N VAL A 197 10.15 7.48 8.97
CA VAL A 197 10.79 6.26 8.44
C VAL A 197 11.20 5.40 9.64
N LEU A 198 10.64 4.19 9.73
CA LEU A 198 10.97 3.22 10.77
C LEU A 198 12.03 2.23 10.31
N HIS A 199 12.04 1.89 9.02
CA HIS A 199 13.03 1.01 8.41
C HIS A 199 13.16 1.30 6.92
N THR A 200 14.37 1.14 6.39
CA THR A 200 14.67 1.13 4.96
C THR A 200 15.69 0.04 4.68
N GLY A 201 15.47 -0.73 3.62
CA GLY A 201 16.36 -1.84 3.30
C GLY A 201 16.03 -2.53 1.99
N GLN A 202 16.66 -3.68 1.77
CA GLN A 202 16.37 -4.56 0.64
C GLN A 202 16.11 -5.98 1.15
N TRP A 203 15.15 -6.66 0.54
CA TRP A 203 14.81 -8.05 0.83
C TRP A 203 14.48 -8.77 -0.47
N HIS A 204 15.21 -9.83 -0.81
CA HIS A 204 15.14 -10.53 -2.11
C HIS A 204 15.16 -9.60 -3.34
N GLY A 205 16.02 -8.58 -3.28
CA GLY A 205 16.13 -7.56 -4.33
C GLY A 205 14.94 -6.57 -4.39
N HIS A 206 13.94 -6.70 -3.52
CA HIS A 206 12.87 -5.73 -3.36
C HIS A 206 13.30 -4.59 -2.44
N GLN A 207 13.00 -3.35 -2.84
CA GLN A 207 13.21 -2.19 -1.98
C GLN A 207 12.13 -2.17 -0.91
N VAL A 208 12.51 -2.05 0.37
CA VAL A 208 11.54 -1.97 1.48
C VAL A 208 11.62 -0.60 2.16
N LEU A 209 10.45 0.00 2.38
CA LEU A 209 10.26 1.18 3.24
C LEU A 209 9.17 0.86 4.26
N VAL A 210 9.49 0.96 5.55
CA VAL A 210 8.51 0.92 6.64
C VAL A 210 8.35 2.33 7.21
N GLN A 211 7.11 2.80 7.29
CA GLN A 211 6.77 4.11 7.83
C GLN A 211 5.78 4.01 8.99
N SER A 212 5.86 4.95 9.93
CA SER A 212 4.94 5.02 11.08
C SER A 212 3.51 5.25 10.62
N ALA A 213 2.54 4.69 11.34
CA ALA A 213 1.14 4.95 11.06
C ALA A 213 0.75 6.40 11.41
N LEU A 214 0.13 7.10 10.46
CA LEU A 214 -0.52 8.38 10.73
C LEU A 214 -1.84 8.14 11.49
N PRO A 215 -2.26 9.07 12.38
CA PRO A 215 -3.40 8.89 13.29
C PRO A 215 -4.75 9.11 12.59
N ILE A 216 -4.98 8.45 11.46
CA ILE A 216 -6.21 8.57 10.63
C ILE A 216 -7.48 8.03 11.33
N TRP A 217 -7.36 7.52 12.55
CA TRP A 217 -8.48 7.09 13.39
C TRP A 217 -9.04 8.20 14.28
N ARG A 218 -8.37 9.36 14.33
CA ARG A 218 -8.88 10.54 15.03
C ARG A 218 -10.06 11.12 14.26
N ASP A 219 -10.95 11.79 14.98
CA ASP A 219 -12.07 12.48 14.35
C ASP A 219 -11.56 13.53 13.35
N ARG A 220 -12.18 13.52 12.18
CA ARG A 220 -11.81 14.46 11.12
C ARG A 220 -12.32 15.84 11.48
N VAL A 221 -11.40 16.79 11.44
CA VAL A 221 -11.76 18.20 11.37
C VAL A 221 -12.06 18.52 9.90
N PRO A 222 -13.17 19.22 9.57
CA PRO A 222 -13.43 19.68 8.21
C PRO A 222 -12.22 20.42 7.63
N LEU A 223 -11.85 20.08 6.39
CA LEU A 223 -10.74 20.72 5.69
C LEU A 223 -11.28 21.85 4.82
N GLY A 224 -11.21 23.08 5.31
CA GLY A 224 -11.54 24.27 4.53
C GLY A 224 -10.52 24.55 3.42
N PRO A 225 -10.91 25.27 2.33
CA PRO A 225 -10.01 25.59 1.22
C PRO A 225 -8.72 26.30 1.63
N GLU A 226 -8.81 27.23 2.59
CA GLU A 226 -7.66 27.98 3.10
C GLU A 226 -6.66 27.04 3.78
N ARG A 227 -7.13 26.19 4.70
CA ARG A 227 -6.27 25.21 5.40
C ARG A 227 -5.61 24.24 4.43
N LEU A 228 -6.34 23.78 3.41
CA LEU A 228 -5.75 22.94 2.35
C LEU A 228 -4.65 23.69 1.60
N THR A 229 -4.91 24.94 1.22
CA THR A 229 -3.94 25.78 0.50
C THR A 229 -2.69 26.03 1.34
N THR A 230 -2.83 26.36 2.63
CA THR A 230 -1.71 26.55 3.55
C THR A 230 -0.87 25.28 3.68
N ALA A 231 -1.52 24.12 3.90
CA ALA A 231 -0.82 22.84 3.97
C ALA A 231 -0.09 22.48 2.67
N MET A 232 -0.69 22.75 1.50
CA MET A 232 -0.06 22.52 0.20
C MET A 232 1.15 23.43 -0.02
N LEU A 233 1.03 24.72 0.35
CA LEU A 233 2.13 25.68 0.24
C LEU A 233 3.28 25.34 1.19
N GLU A 234 2.98 24.88 2.40
CA GLU A 234 3.99 24.42 3.36
C GLU A 234 4.81 23.27 2.77
N VAL A 235 4.16 22.23 2.24
CA VAL A 235 4.85 21.10 1.59
C VAL A 235 5.64 21.55 0.36
N ALA A 236 5.05 22.40 -0.49
CA ALA A 236 5.70 22.88 -1.70
C ALA A 236 6.96 23.73 -1.42
N ARG A 237 7.02 24.38 -0.26
CA ARG A 237 8.15 25.23 0.15
C ARG A 237 9.13 24.55 1.10
N ALA A 238 8.81 23.33 1.56
CA ALA A 238 9.54 22.65 2.63
C ALA A 238 11.05 22.53 2.37
N VAL A 239 11.44 22.28 1.12
CA VAL A 239 12.85 22.12 0.70
C VAL A 239 13.39 23.35 -0.06
N GLY A 240 12.77 24.51 0.14
CA GLY A 240 13.06 25.72 -0.62
C GLY A 240 12.36 25.75 -1.97
N THR A 241 12.29 26.94 -2.56
CA THR A 241 11.71 27.15 -3.90
C THR A 241 12.63 28.01 -4.74
N THR A 242 12.71 27.70 -6.03
CA THR A 242 13.42 28.49 -7.03
C THR A 242 12.45 28.91 -8.12
N ARG A 243 12.76 30.01 -8.81
CA ARG A 243 12.02 30.47 -9.99
C ARG A 243 12.96 30.49 -11.19
N GLY A 244 12.44 30.14 -12.35
CA GLY A 244 13.19 30.10 -13.59
C GLY A 244 12.29 29.77 -14.77
N TRP A 245 12.87 29.81 -15.97
CA TRP A 245 12.15 29.49 -17.19
C TRP A 245 11.89 27.98 -17.28
N LEU A 246 10.67 27.59 -17.67
CA LEU A 246 10.31 26.19 -17.85
C LEU A 246 11.27 25.50 -18.84
N ALA A 247 11.55 26.17 -19.96
CA ALA A 247 12.39 25.67 -21.05
C ALA A 247 13.80 25.25 -20.63
N THR A 248 14.37 25.89 -19.60
CA THR A 248 15.72 25.58 -19.07
C THR A 248 15.69 24.79 -17.76
N SER A 249 14.51 24.40 -17.28
CA SER A 249 14.39 23.69 -16.01
C SER A 249 14.79 22.21 -16.10
N PRO A 250 15.38 21.62 -15.05
CA PRO A 250 15.67 20.19 -14.99
C PRO A 250 14.41 19.33 -15.17
N TYR A 251 13.29 19.77 -14.60
CA TYR A 251 11.99 19.12 -14.76
C TYR A 251 11.60 18.96 -16.24
N TRP A 252 11.80 20.01 -17.03
CA TRP A 252 11.44 19.99 -18.45
C TRP A 252 12.31 19.04 -19.26
N ALA A 253 13.63 19.05 -19.01
CA ALA A 253 14.56 18.09 -19.61
C ALA A 253 14.16 16.64 -19.28
N ASP A 254 13.87 16.35 -18.01
CA ASP A 254 13.45 15.02 -17.55
C ASP A 254 12.10 14.59 -18.12
N LEU A 255 11.13 15.51 -18.22
CA LEU A 255 9.84 15.23 -18.83
C LEU A 255 10.01 14.88 -20.31
N ARG A 256 10.76 15.68 -21.07
CA ARG A 256 11.03 15.40 -22.48
C ARG A 256 11.72 14.05 -22.68
N ASN A 257 12.73 13.75 -21.88
CA ASN A 257 13.41 12.46 -21.95
C ASN A 257 12.43 11.30 -21.72
N ARG A 258 11.54 11.40 -20.72
CA ARG A 258 10.50 10.38 -20.48
C ARG A 258 9.50 10.27 -21.63
N LEU A 259 9.11 11.38 -22.24
CA LEU A 259 8.18 11.38 -23.39
C LEU A 259 8.80 10.73 -24.63
N VAL A 260 10.08 10.97 -24.89
CA VAL A 260 10.81 10.28 -25.97
C VAL A 260 10.82 8.76 -25.77
N GLN A 261 11.02 8.30 -24.53
CA GLN A 261 11.02 6.85 -24.22
C GLN A 261 9.66 6.16 -24.44
N VAL A 262 8.58 6.92 -24.60
CA VAL A 262 7.22 6.37 -24.83
C VAL A 262 6.64 6.81 -26.17
N ALA A 263 7.40 7.48 -27.02
CA ALA A 263 6.91 8.09 -28.26
C ALA A 263 6.27 7.06 -29.22
N ASP A 264 6.76 5.81 -29.20
CA ASP A 264 6.24 4.71 -30.02
C ASP A 264 4.90 4.15 -29.52
N HIS A 265 4.42 4.58 -28.35
CA HIS A 265 3.10 4.22 -27.84
C HIS A 265 2.01 5.11 -28.46
N ALA A 266 0.80 4.58 -28.64
CA ALA A 266 -0.32 5.31 -29.26
C ALA A 266 -0.60 6.69 -28.60
N ASP A 267 -0.45 6.76 -27.28
CA ASP A 267 -0.61 8.01 -26.50
C ASP A 267 0.67 8.85 -26.38
N GLY A 268 1.83 8.29 -26.74
CA GLY A 268 3.13 8.92 -26.54
C GLY A 268 3.43 10.04 -27.52
N ALA A 269 3.16 9.82 -28.81
CA ALA A 269 3.36 10.83 -29.84
C ALA A 269 2.53 12.11 -29.60
N PRO A 270 1.22 12.05 -29.27
CA PRO A 270 0.45 13.24 -28.90
C PRO A 270 1.01 13.99 -27.68
N LEU A 271 1.47 13.27 -26.64
CA LEU A 271 2.05 13.90 -25.46
C LEU A 271 3.39 14.59 -25.75
N LEU A 272 4.22 13.98 -26.60
CA LEU A 272 5.49 14.56 -27.03
C LEU A 272 5.26 15.82 -27.87
N ASP A 273 4.26 15.83 -28.74
CA ASP A 273 3.90 17.01 -29.53
C ASP A 273 3.35 18.14 -28.65
N ALA A 274 2.43 17.81 -27.74
CA ALA A 274 1.92 18.77 -26.76
C ALA A 274 3.03 19.37 -25.87
N ALA A 275 4.07 18.59 -25.56
CA ALA A 275 5.22 19.14 -24.86
C ALA A 275 5.97 20.19 -25.70
N ARG A 276 6.09 20.01 -27.03
CA ARG A 276 6.77 20.98 -27.89
C ARG A 276 6.06 22.34 -27.95
N THR A 277 4.74 22.38 -27.75
CA THR A 277 3.94 23.62 -27.82
C THR A 277 3.87 24.40 -26.51
N LEU A 278 4.34 23.82 -25.39
CA LEU A 278 4.29 24.45 -24.06
C LEU A 278 5.44 25.45 -23.78
N ILE A 279 6.43 25.53 -24.67
CA ILE A 279 7.60 26.42 -24.59
C ILE A 279 7.78 27.17 -25.90
#